data_AF-A0A2U9B2G3-F1
#
_entry.id   AF-A0A2U9B2G3-F1
#
_cell.length_a   1.000
_cell.length_b   1.000
_cell.length_c   1.000
_cell.angle_alpha   90.00
_cell.angle_beta   90.00
_cell.angle_gamma   90.00
#
_symmetry.space_group_name_H-M   'P 1'
#
loop_
_entity.id
_entity.type
_entity.pdbx_description
1 polymer ?
#
loop_
_entity_poly.entity_id
_entity_poly.type
_entity_poly.pdbx_seq_one_letter_code
_entity_poly.pdbx_strand_id
1 'polypeptide(L)'
;MAGRCPDAARSRPADAAGGLRSRREAAPSAETEDAADSLRELPRWTRLYVYGMHGVTLDVLLSSLHGVSSRRDPKLLGFSSPYLCVMHALTHFALEKIYAQKRCFRGRPVVFHLVFYPSIYIGLQILIGNMNTLAEQVRVVSGTQLAAHYVLALYFSQVFHRGMSRLRYQNTGPLSKPDPGDRGDGGGARPPGLPGFVRFLFFGMHGFLDEVIFTSIFNLVEKSDRTLSGHTSLWSFLMYGSCSFVVEKLYLHLHFSRGWGTWRRLPIYICFIYTWEFSWGLVLRQFDACSWDYSHYPHNFMGLITLLYLPGWVCLSLYQDMLSNVLLRIKCTKDVKGLSGERGEVNGQLESKKKLL
;
A
#
# COMPACT_ATOMS: atom_id res chain seq x y z
N MET A 1 -56.46 38.83 -53.14
CA MET A 1 -56.78 37.47 -52.63
C MET A 1 -56.36 37.46 -51.17
N ALA A 2 -57.21 37.63 -50.16
CA ALA A 2 -58.67 37.47 -50.02
C ALA A 2 -59.16 36.01 -50.03
N GLY A 3 -59.86 35.61 -48.95
CA GLY A 3 -60.32 34.24 -48.64
C GLY A 3 -59.70 33.72 -47.33
N ARG A 4 -60.11 34.11 -46.10
CA ARG A 4 -61.39 34.09 -45.34
C ARG A 4 -61.60 32.83 -44.46
N CYS A 5 -62.17 33.07 -43.27
CA CYS A 5 -62.54 32.12 -42.21
C CYS A 5 -63.94 31.49 -42.48
N PRO A 6 -64.43 30.52 -41.66
CA PRO A 6 -65.13 30.82 -40.39
C PRO A 6 -64.60 29.98 -39.19
N ASP A 7 -64.69 30.32 -37.89
CA ASP A 7 -65.63 31.08 -37.01
C ASP A 7 -66.62 30.19 -36.19
N ALA A 8 -66.38 30.08 -34.87
CA ALA A 8 -67.34 29.91 -33.74
C ALA A 8 -66.54 29.69 -32.41
N ALA A 9 -66.71 30.35 -31.25
CA ALA A 9 -67.90 30.75 -30.47
C ALA A 9 -68.57 29.55 -29.74
N ARG A 10 -68.71 29.43 -28.39
CA ARG A 10 -68.43 30.26 -27.17
C ARG A 10 -67.71 29.34 -26.11
N SER A 11 -67.74 29.41 -24.75
CA SER A 11 -68.53 30.05 -23.66
C SER A 11 -67.74 30.15 -22.32
N ARG A 12 -68.39 30.64 -21.25
CA ARG A 12 -68.06 30.51 -19.79
C ARG A 12 -69.15 29.60 -19.12
N PRO A 13 -69.03 29.02 -17.89
CA PRO A 13 -68.54 29.69 -16.65
C PRO A 13 -67.85 28.84 -15.53
N ALA A 14 -67.43 29.56 -14.47
CA ALA A 14 -67.35 29.26 -13.02
C ALA A 14 -66.80 27.93 -12.42
N ASP A 15 -65.91 28.13 -11.42
CA ASP A 15 -65.71 27.44 -10.13
C ASP A 15 -65.65 25.90 -10.01
N ALA A 16 -64.50 25.39 -9.52
CA ALA A 16 -64.42 24.76 -8.19
C ALA A 16 -62.97 24.44 -7.72
N ALA A 17 -62.75 24.54 -6.40
CA ALA A 17 -61.85 23.74 -5.54
C ALA A 17 -60.35 23.50 -5.89
N GLY A 18 -59.47 24.23 -5.19
CA GLY A 18 -58.45 23.62 -4.30
C GLY A 18 -57.09 23.14 -4.88
N GLY A 19 -56.01 23.38 -4.11
CA GLY A 19 -54.67 22.82 -4.37
C GLY A 19 -53.52 23.76 -3.98
N LEU A 20 -52.75 23.41 -2.95
CA LEU A 20 -51.69 24.27 -2.40
C LEU A 20 -50.54 24.55 -3.39
N ARG A 21 -50.01 25.78 -3.35
CA ARG A 21 -48.66 26.08 -3.85
C ARG A 21 -47.63 25.28 -3.04
N SER A 22 -46.81 24.46 -3.69
CA SER A 22 -45.55 24.00 -3.09
C SER A 22 -44.41 24.96 -3.45
N ARG A 23 -43.74 25.48 -2.43
CA ARG A 23 -42.53 26.29 -2.56
C ARG A 23 -41.36 25.32 -2.70
N ARG A 24 -40.70 25.27 -3.86
CA ARG A 24 -39.44 24.50 -4.00
C ARG A 24 -38.35 25.19 -3.20
N GLU A 25 -38.10 24.67 -2.01
CA GLU A 25 -36.89 24.96 -1.23
C GLU A 25 -35.68 24.31 -1.91
N ALA A 26 -34.50 24.92 -1.79
CA ALA A 26 -33.29 24.42 -2.40
C ALA A 26 -32.76 23.22 -1.61
N ALA A 27 -32.65 22.05 -2.25
CA ALA A 27 -32.02 20.89 -1.65
C ALA A 27 -30.50 21.13 -1.47
N PRO A 28 -29.88 20.64 -0.39
CA PRO A 28 -28.43 20.69 -0.23
C PRO A 28 -27.72 19.82 -1.28
N SER A 29 -26.46 20.18 -1.57
CA SER A 29 -25.63 19.63 -2.65
C SER A 29 -25.44 18.11 -2.63
N ALA A 30 -25.97 17.42 -3.65
CA ALA A 30 -25.78 15.98 -3.87
C ALA A 30 -24.31 15.55 -4.10
N GLU A 31 -23.43 16.49 -4.48
CA GLU A 31 -22.01 16.26 -4.77
C GLU A 31 -21.20 15.66 -3.59
N THR A 32 -21.73 15.75 -2.36
CA THR A 32 -21.04 15.21 -1.17
C THR A 32 -21.27 13.71 -0.98
N GLU A 33 -22.39 13.15 -1.48
CA GLU A 33 -22.75 11.74 -1.27
C GLU A 33 -22.04 10.83 -2.30
N ASP A 34 -22.03 11.20 -3.59
CA ASP A 34 -21.32 10.48 -4.68
C ASP A 34 -19.82 10.25 -4.38
N ALA A 35 -19.19 11.18 -3.66
CA ALA A 35 -17.78 11.07 -3.28
C ALA A 35 -17.51 9.89 -2.32
N ALA A 36 -18.47 9.57 -1.45
CA ALA A 36 -18.32 8.56 -0.40
C ALA A 36 -18.41 7.12 -0.94
N ASP A 37 -19.38 6.84 -1.82
CA ASP A 37 -19.63 5.50 -2.38
C ASP A 37 -18.52 4.99 -3.32
N SER A 38 -17.59 5.87 -3.72
CA SER A 38 -16.43 5.52 -4.54
C SER A 38 -15.34 4.69 -3.81
N LEU A 39 -15.39 4.58 -2.48
CA LEU A 39 -14.29 4.05 -1.64
C LEU A 39 -14.52 2.59 -1.21
N ARG A 40 -14.04 1.64 -2.03
CA ARG A 40 -14.14 0.20 -1.73
C ARG A 40 -13.01 -0.30 -0.83
N GLU A 41 -13.19 -1.51 -0.31
CA GLU A 41 -12.11 -2.28 0.34
C GLU A 41 -10.95 -2.56 -0.62
N LEU A 42 -9.73 -2.70 -0.06
CA LEU A 42 -8.52 -2.95 -0.85
C LEU A 42 -8.63 -4.28 -1.64
N PRO A 43 -8.33 -4.32 -2.95
CA PRO A 43 -8.39 -5.54 -3.76
C PRO A 43 -7.52 -6.68 -3.19
N ARG A 44 -7.97 -7.92 -3.35
CA ARG A 44 -7.29 -9.11 -2.78
C ARG A 44 -5.83 -9.22 -3.23
N TRP A 45 -5.56 -8.97 -4.51
CA TRP A 45 -4.20 -8.99 -5.06
C TRP A 45 -3.30 -7.92 -4.44
N THR A 46 -3.83 -6.71 -4.18
CA THR A 46 -3.08 -5.61 -3.54
C THR A 46 -2.71 -5.96 -2.09
N ARG A 47 -3.60 -6.66 -1.37
CA ARG A 47 -3.29 -7.18 -0.02
C ARG A 47 -2.19 -8.23 -0.09
N LEU A 48 -2.34 -9.25 -0.94
CA LEU A 48 -1.35 -10.32 -1.13
C LEU A 48 0.04 -9.76 -1.51
N TYR A 49 0.10 -8.76 -2.39
CA TYR A 49 1.33 -8.10 -2.79
C TYR A 49 2.01 -7.38 -1.61
N VAL A 50 1.26 -6.58 -0.83
CA VAL A 50 1.79 -5.93 0.39
C VAL A 50 2.21 -6.96 1.45
N TYR A 51 1.51 -8.09 1.57
CA TYR A 51 1.84 -9.15 2.51
C TYR A 51 3.14 -9.89 2.15
N GLY A 52 3.32 -10.27 0.88
CA GLY A 52 4.55 -10.90 0.41
C GLY A 52 5.76 -9.96 0.51
N MET A 53 5.62 -8.73 0.00
CA MET A 53 6.65 -7.68 0.06
C MET A 53 7.08 -7.38 1.51
N HIS A 54 6.13 -7.26 2.43
CA HIS A 54 6.45 -6.99 3.84
C HIS A 54 7.05 -8.21 4.54
N GLY A 55 6.64 -9.43 4.19
CA GLY A 55 7.29 -10.66 4.63
C GLY A 55 8.76 -10.74 4.20
N VAL A 56 9.04 -10.53 2.92
CA VAL A 56 10.41 -10.46 2.37
C VAL A 56 11.23 -9.37 3.08
N THR A 57 10.63 -8.21 3.35
CA THR A 57 11.29 -7.14 4.12
C THR A 57 11.68 -7.60 5.54
N LEU A 58 10.80 -8.34 6.22
CA LEU A 58 11.07 -8.87 7.55
C LEU A 58 12.12 -9.99 7.52
N ASP A 59 12.08 -10.90 6.55
CA ASP A 59 13.13 -11.92 6.36
C ASP A 59 14.51 -11.27 6.20
N VAL A 60 14.60 -10.26 5.32
CA VAL A 60 15.82 -9.50 5.04
C VAL A 60 16.33 -8.75 6.28
N LEU A 61 15.44 -8.07 7.02
CA LEU A 61 15.82 -7.38 8.25
C LEU A 61 16.27 -8.36 9.35
N LEU A 62 15.54 -9.46 9.57
CA LEU A 62 15.83 -10.42 10.63
C LEU A 62 17.12 -11.22 10.34
N SER A 63 17.33 -11.64 9.09
CA SER A 63 18.56 -12.33 8.68
C SER A 63 19.78 -11.41 8.72
N SER A 64 19.65 -10.15 8.30
CA SER A 64 20.73 -9.15 8.39
C SER A 64 21.08 -8.82 9.86
N LEU A 65 20.07 -8.57 10.71
CA LEU A 65 20.27 -8.38 12.16
C LEU A 65 20.92 -9.59 12.84
N HIS A 66 20.55 -10.81 12.43
CA HIS A 66 21.20 -12.03 12.93
C HIS A 66 22.65 -12.16 12.43
N GLY A 67 22.93 -11.79 11.17
CA GLY A 67 24.29 -11.73 10.61
C GLY A 67 25.19 -10.75 11.37
N VAL A 68 24.70 -9.55 11.66
CA VAL A 68 25.44 -8.56 12.48
C VAL A 68 25.65 -9.08 13.91
N SER A 69 24.61 -9.61 14.55
CA SER A 69 24.67 -10.06 15.95
C SER A 69 25.56 -11.29 16.15
N SER A 70 25.50 -12.27 15.25
CA SER A 70 26.20 -13.56 15.39
C SER A 70 27.50 -13.68 14.60
N ARG A 71 27.73 -12.85 13.57
CA ARG A 71 28.95 -12.89 12.73
C ARG A 71 29.69 -11.54 12.62
N ARG A 72 29.12 -10.44 13.14
CA ARG A 72 29.65 -9.07 12.99
C ARG A 72 29.89 -8.66 11.53
N ASP A 73 29.09 -9.18 10.59
CA ASP A 73 29.25 -8.87 9.16
C ASP A 73 28.85 -7.39 8.89
N PRO A 74 29.78 -6.52 8.45
CA PRO A 74 29.48 -5.12 8.16
C PRO A 74 28.69 -4.93 6.85
N LYS A 75 28.54 -5.97 6.02
CA LYS A 75 27.89 -5.86 4.69
C LYS A 75 26.36 -5.84 4.75
N LEU A 76 25.78 -6.03 5.95
CA LEU A 76 24.32 -5.94 6.20
C LEU A 76 23.47 -6.81 5.26
N LEU A 77 23.97 -7.98 4.87
CA LEU A 77 23.31 -8.87 3.91
C LEU A 77 22.09 -9.56 4.54
N GLY A 78 20.94 -9.43 3.86
CA GLY A 78 19.69 -10.12 4.17
C GLY A 78 19.31 -11.13 3.08
N PHE A 79 18.47 -12.09 3.47
CA PHE A 79 18.15 -13.31 2.73
C PHE A 79 16.64 -13.53 2.70
N SER A 80 16.07 -13.90 1.54
CA SER A 80 14.70 -14.41 1.41
C SER A 80 14.58 -15.20 0.09
N SER A 81 13.37 -15.54 -0.36
CA SER A 81 13.14 -16.17 -1.67
C SER A 81 11.75 -15.84 -2.23
N PRO A 82 11.53 -16.01 -3.55
CA PRO A 82 10.20 -15.91 -4.14
C PRO A 82 9.18 -16.89 -3.53
N TYR A 83 9.65 -18.05 -3.05
CA TYR A 83 8.80 -19.00 -2.31
C TYR A 83 8.35 -18.43 -0.96
N LEU A 84 9.27 -17.88 -0.16
CA LEU A 84 8.92 -17.25 1.11
C LEU A 84 7.98 -16.05 0.92
N CYS A 85 8.17 -15.25 -0.13
CA CYS A 85 7.23 -14.18 -0.51
C CYS A 85 5.79 -14.71 -0.67
N VAL A 86 5.59 -15.84 -1.36
CA VAL A 86 4.27 -16.47 -1.53
C VAL A 86 3.75 -17.02 -0.20
N MET A 87 4.58 -17.70 0.59
CA MET A 87 4.19 -18.24 1.90
C MET A 87 3.77 -17.14 2.87
N HIS A 88 4.49 -16.01 2.92
CA HIS A 88 4.12 -14.82 3.69
C HIS A 88 2.81 -14.21 3.18
N ALA A 89 2.63 -14.07 1.86
CA ALA A 89 1.41 -13.54 1.27
C ALA A 89 0.16 -14.35 1.67
N LEU A 90 0.22 -15.67 1.55
CA LEU A 90 -0.87 -16.58 1.92
C LEU A 90 -1.11 -16.60 3.44
N THR A 91 -0.05 -16.67 4.24
CA THR A 91 -0.12 -16.71 5.71
C THR A 91 -0.73 -15.44 6.28
N HIS A 92 -0.31 -14.26 5.81
CA HIS A 92 -0.90 -13.01 6.26
C HIS A 92 -2.30 -12.75 5.71
N PHE A 93 -2.67 -13.35 4.57
CA PHE A 93 -4.06 -13.36 4.12
C PHE A 93 -4.98 -14.23 4.99
N ALA A 94 -4.49 -15.39 5.48
CA ALA A 94 -5.20 -16.20 6.45
C ALA A 94 -5.31 -15.51 7.82
N LEU A 95 -4.22 -14.92 8.30
CA LEU A 95 -4.19 -14.13 9.54
C LEU A 95 -5.10 -12.90 9.48
N GLU A 96 -5.30 -12.28 8.31
CA GLU A 96 -6.30 -11.21 8.15
C GLU A 96 -7.73 -11.71 8.43
N LYS A 97 -8.07 -12.95 8.03
CA LYS A 97 -9.40 -13.53 8.30
C LYS A 97 -9.60 -13.84 9.78
N ILE A 98 -8.57 -14.38 10.43
CA ILE A 98 -8.54 -14.57 11.89
C ILE A 98 -8.65 -13.19 12.59
N TYR A 99 -7.97 -12.17 12.09
CA TYR A 99 -8.03 -10.80 12.61
C TYR A 99 -9.42 -10.17 12.48
N ALA A 100 -10.17 -10.47 11.40
CA ALA A 100 -11.54 -10.03 11.23
C ALA A 100 -12.50 -10.64 12.29
N GLN A 101 -12.23 -11.86 12.76
CA GLN A 101 -13.00 -12.54 13.81
C GLN A 101 -12.84 -11.91 15.21
N LYS A 102 -11.99 -10.89 15.40
CA LYS A 102 -11.85 -10.17 16.68
C LYS A 102 -13.16 -9.62 17.26
N ARG A 103 -14.20 -9.46 16.42
CA ARG A 103 -15.57 -9.11 16.88
C ARG A 103 -16.16 -10.13 17.86
N CYS A 104 -15.82 -11.42 17.73
CA CYS A 104 -16.26 -12.48 18.64
C CYS A 104 -15.64 -12.36 20.04
N PHE A 105 -14.47 -11.71 20.15
CA PHE A 105 -13.74 -11.52 21.42
C PHE A 105 -14.00 -10.15 22.07
N ARG A 106 -15.11 -9.47 21.70
CA ARG A 106 -15.47 -8.12 22.17
C ARG A 106 -15.40 -7.92 23.68
N GLY A 107 -15.75 -8.93 24.48
CA GLY A 107 -15.69 -8.86 25.95
C GLY A 107 -14.28 -8.99 26.56
N ARG A 108 -13.28 -9.47 25.81
CA ARG A 108 -11.89 -9.67 26.28
C ARG A 108 -10.86 -9.42 25.16
N PRO A 109 -10.75 -8.19 24.61
CA PRO A 109 -9.87 -7.90 23.47
C PRO A 109 -8.39 -8.14 23.76
N VAL A 110 -7.95 -8.01 25.01
CA VAL A 110 -6.58 -8.31 25.45
C VAL A 110 -6.22 -9.78 25.21
N VAL A 111 -7.12 -10.72 25.48
CA VAL A 111 -6.90 -12.15 25.26
C VAL A 111 -6.74 -12.46 23.77
N PHE A 112 -7.48 -11.75 22.90
CA PHE A 112 -7.33 -11.89 21.46
C PHE A 112 -5.94 -11.44 20.98
N HIS A 113 -5.50 -10.24 21.40
CA HIS A 113 -4.27 -9.65 20.90
C HIS A 113 -2.99 -10.20 21.54
N LEU A 114 -3.02 -10.64 22.81
CA LEU A 114 -1.83 -11.12 23.53
C LEU A 114 -1.68 -12.65 23.59
N VAL A 115 -2.77 -13.41 23.37
CA VAL A 115 -2.74 -14.88 23.48
C VAL A 115 -3.21 -15.55 22.19
N PHE A 116 -4.48 -15.36 21.80
CA PHE A 116 -5.06 -16.11 20.68
C PHE A 116 -4.37 -15.85 19.34
N TYR A 117 -4.19 -14.58 18.97
CA TYR A 117 -3.53 -14.22 17.72
C TYR A 117 -2.04 -14.62 17.69
N PRO A 118 -1.21 -14.36 18.74
CA PRO A 118 0.16 -14.83 18.80
C PRO A 118 0.33 -16.34 18.72
N SER A 119 -0.50 -17.14 19.39
CA SER A 119 -0.42 -18.60 19.32
C SER A 119 -0.63 -19.13 17.89
N ILE A 120 -1.60 -18.57 17.15
CA ILE A 120 -1.85 -18.98 15.76
C ILE A 120 -0.73 -18.49 14.83
N TYR A 121 -0.22 -17.27 15.02
CA TYR A 121 0.92 -16.76 14.25
C TYR A 121 2.15 -17.64 14.43
N ILE A 122 2.51 -17.97 15.67
CA ILE A 122 3.66 -18.82 15.99
C ILE A 122 3.48 -20.22 15.40
N GLY A 123 2.29 -20.82 15.53
CA GLY A 123 2.00 -22.13 14.93
C GLY A 123 2.16 -22.15 13.41
N LEU A 124 1.69 -21.12 12.71
CA LEU A 124 1.86 -20.98 11.26
C LEU A 124 3.34 -20.80 10.86
N GLN A 125 4.10 -20.00 11.60
CA GLN A 125 5.53 -19.77 11.30
C GLN A 125 6.38 -21.01 11.58
N ILE A 126 6.06 -21.81 12.61
CA ILE A 126 6.69 -23.12 12.84
C ILE A 126 6.37 -24.08 11.68
N LEU A 127 5.13 -24.09 11.17
CA LEU A 127 4.74 -24.92 10.03
C LEU A 127 5.52 -24.53 8.76
N ILE A 128 5.61 -23.24 8.43
CA ILE A 128 6.40 -22.75 7.27
C ILE A 128 7.89 -23.10 7.44
N GLY A 129 8.44 -22.89 8.64
CA GLY A 129 9.83 -23.23 8.95
C GLY A 129 10.14 -24.71 8.73
N ASN A 130 9.27 -25.60 9.23
CA ASN A 130 9.42 -27.05 9.07
C ASN A 130 9.22 -27.51 7.61
N MET A 131 8.31 -26.87 6.86
CA MET A 131 8.15 -27.15 5.42
C MET A 131 9.42 -26.79 4.62
N ASN A 132 10.11 -25.71 5.01
CA ASN A 132 11.37 -25.29 4.38
C ASN A 132 12.58 -26.15 4.81
N THR A 133 12.46 -26.97 5.85
CA THR A 133 13.51 -27.89 6.34
C THR A 133 13.12 -29.36 6.22
N LEU A 134 12.22 -29.71 5.28
CA LEU A 134 11.67 -31.07 5.10
C LEU A 134 12.69 -32.17 4.70
N ALA A 135 13.99 -31.85 4.66
CA ALA A 135 15.08 -32.80 4.45
C ALA A 135 15.65 -33.36 5.77
N GLU A 136 15.86 -32.54 6.80
CA GLU A 136 16.53 -32.97 8.04
C GLU A 136 15.96 -32.30 9.31
N GLN A 137 15.49 -33.17 10.22
CA GLN A 137 15.22 -32.97 11.65
C GLN A 137 14.19 -31.87 12.07
N VAL A 138 13.40 -32.20 13.09
CA VAL A 138 12.45 -31.26 13.72
C VAL A 138 13.23 -30.18 14.47
N ARG A 139 13.19 -28.95 13.96
CA ARG A 139 13.98 -27.84 14.49
C ARG A 139 13.43 -27.36 15.84
N VAL A 140 14.11 -27.69 16.93
CA VAL A 140 13.80 -27.16 18.26
C VAL A 140 13.98 -25.65 18.24
N VAL A 141 12.87 -24.92 18.33
CA VAL A 141 12.86 -23.45 18.26
C VAL A 141 13.48 -22.89 19.53
N SER A 142 14.57 -22.13 19.38
CA SER A 142 15.21 -21.43 20.50
C SER A 142 14.25 -20.48 21.19
N GLY A 143 14.33 -20.34 22.52
CA GLY A 143 13.52 -19.38 23.28
C GLY A 143 13.67 -17.94 22.78
N THR A 144 14.84 -17.55 22.27
CA THR A 144 15.05 -16.23 21.64
C THR A 144 14.30 -16.09 20.32
N GLN A 145 14.25 -17.14 19.50
CA GLN A 145 13.48 -17.18 18.27
C GLN A 145 11.98 -17.15 18.56
N LEU A 146 11.51 -17.90 19.56
CA LEU A 146 10.11 -17.88 19.99
C LEU A 146 9.68 -16.49 20.49
N ALA A 147 10.52 -15.82 21.29
CA ALA A 147 10.27 -14.45 21.74
C ALA A 147 10.21 -13.45 20.57
N ALA A 148 11.09 -13.57 19.57
CA ALA A 148 11.04 -12.74 18.37
C ALA A 148 9.74 -12.93 17.58
N HIS A 149 9.29 -14.17 17.41
CA HIS A 149 8.01 -14.46 16.74
C HIS A 149 6.81 -13.93 17.55
N TYR A 150 6.86 -13.96 18.89
CA TYR A 150 5.82 -13.36 19.73
C TYR A 150 5.74 -11.84 19.57
N VAL A 151 6.89 -11.13 19.64
CA VAL A 151 6.95 -9.68 19.41
C VAL A 151 6.44 -9.32 18.01
N LEU A 152 6.82 -10.10 17.00
CA LEU A 152 6.38 -9.91 15.62
C LEU A 152 4.87 -10.16 15.46
N ALA A 153 4.30 -11.14 16.17
CA ALA A 153 2.85 -11.34 16.22
C ALA A 153 2.10 -10.14 16.83
N LEU A 154 2.64 -9.54 17.91
CA LEU A 154 2.08 -8.33 18.52
C LEU A 154 2.11 -7.16 17.53
N TYR A 155 3.22 -6.95 16.83
CA TYR A 155 3.33 -5.97 15.74
C TYR A 155 2.26 -6.21 14.67
N PHE A 156 2.10 -7.45 14.19
CA PHE A 156 1.11 -7.77 13.16
C PHE A 156 -0.33 -7.49 13.62
N SER A 157 -0.66 -7.86 14.86
CA SER A 157 -2.01 -7.69 15.42
C SER A 157 -2.36 -6.23 15.74
N GLN A 158 -1.41 -5.46 16.27
CA GLN A 158 -1.65 -4.10 16.77
C GLN A 158 -1.39 -3.01 15.72
N VAL A 159 -0.36 -3.19 14.87
CA VAL A 159 0.12 -2.21 13.90
C VAL A 159 -0.29 -2.59 12.48
N PHE A 160 0.16 -3.75 11.98
CA PHE A 160 0.07 -4.06 10.54
C PHE A 160 -1.37 -4.27 10.05
N HIS A 161 -2.12 -5.23 10.61
CA HIS A 161 -3.50 -5.48 10.21
C HIS A 161 -4.43 -4.29 10.54
N ARG A 162 -4.10 -3.51 11.58
CA ARG A 162 -4.78 -2.23 11.87
C ARG A 162 -4.51 -1.20 10.77
N GLY A 163 -3.26 -1.04 10.33
CA GLY A 163 -2.88 -0.17 9.21
C GLY A 163 -3.58 -0.57 7.92
N MET A 164 -3.54 -1.84 7.54
CA MET A 164 -4.22 -2.38 6.36
C MET A 164 -5.73 -2.11 6.39
N SER A 165 -6.38 -2.22 7.55
CA SER A 165 -7.83 -1.94 7.69
C SER A 165 -8.23 -0.47 7.48
N ARG A 166 -7.27 0.47 7.46
CA ARG A 166 -7.46 1.90 7.13
C ARG A 166 -7.21 2.21 5.65
N LEU A 167 -6.71 1.26 4.86
CA LEU A 167 -6.47 1.45 3.43
C LEU A 167 -7.75 1.18 2.64
N ARG A 168 -8.19 2.18 1.87
CA ARG A 168 -9.34 2.10 0.95
C ARG A 168 -8.87 2.29 -0.48
N TYR A 169 -9.58 1.69 -1.42
CA TYR A 169 -9.30 1.77 -2.84
C TYR A 169 -10.42 2.56 -3.54
N GLN A 170 -10.07 3.72 -4.11
CA GLN A 170 -11.00 4.51 -4.90
C GLN A 170 -11.22 3.86 -6.26
N ASN A 171 -12.48 3.65 -6.64
CA ASN A 171 -12.85 2.88 -7.82
C ASN A 171 -13.80 3.64 -8.76
N THR A 172 -13.33 4.75 -9.35
CA THR A 172 -14.03 5.46 -10.43
C THR A 172 -13.06 6.20 -11.36
N GLY A 173 -13.43 6.27 -12.65
CA GLY A 173 -12.91 7.24 -13.62
C GLY A 173 -11.52 6.99 -14.24
N PRO A 174 -11.22 7.67 -15.37
CA PRO A 174 -9.86 8.06 -15.71
C PRO A 174 -9.25 8.88 -14.56
N LEU A 175 -7.93 8.89 -14.45
CA LEU A 175 -7.23 9.68 -13.45
C LEU A 175 -7.22 11.16 -13.92
N SER A 176 -8.32 11.87 -13.64
CA SER A 176 -8.55 13.25 -14.11
C SER A 176 -7.36 14.16 -13.79
N LYS A 177 -7.05 15.06 -14.72
CA LYS A 177 -5.99 16.06 -14.53
C LYS A 177 -6.29 16.87 -13.25
N PRO A 178 -5.27 17.20 -12.44
CA PRO A 178 -5.43 18.22 -11.41
C PRO A 178 -5.84 19.52 -12.10
N ASP A 179 -6.87 20.17 -11.56
CA ASP A 179 -7.44 21.38 -12.15
C ASP A 179 -6.40 22.52 -12.13
N PRO A 180 -6.10 23.17 -13.27
CA PRO A 180 -5.15 24.28 -13.32
C PRO A 180 -5.54 25.50 -12.47
N GLY A 181 -6.81 25.61 -12.03
CA GLY A 181 -7.33 26.75 -11.28
C GLY A 181 -6.92 26.84 -9.80
N ASP A 182 -6.37 25.79 -9.20
CA ASP A 182 -6.06 25.72 -7.76
C ASP A 182 -4.78 26.51 -7.37
N ARG A 183 -4.86 27.85 -7.50
CA ARG A 183 -3.85 28.85 -7.09
C ARG A 183 -4.52 30.05 -6.39
N GLY A 184 -4.95 29.86 -5.15
CA GLY A 184 -5.38 30.96 -4.27
C GLY A 184 -6.42 30.53 -3.25
N ASP A 185 -6.27 31.01 -2.01
CA ASP A 185 -7.12 30.86 -0.83
C ASP A 185 -8.52 30.22 -1.00
N GLY A 186 -8.78 29.10 -0.31
CA GLY A 186 -10.16 28.59 -0.26
C GLY A 186 -10.45 27.18 0.26
N GLY A 187 -9.71 26.61 1.21
CA GLY A 187 -10.19 25.48 2.04
C GLY A 187 -10.54 24.13 1.37
N GLY A 188 -10.40 24.00 0.05
CA GLY A 188 -10.75 22.80 -0.74
C GLY A 188 -9.87 21.59 -0.43
N ALA A 189 -10.23 20.81 0.60
CA ALA A 189 -9.41 19.72 1.09
C ALA A 189 -9.32 18.53 0.11
N ARG A 190 -8.30 18.54 -0.76
CA ARG A 190 -7.92 17.40 -1.61
C ARG A 190 -7.86 16.11 -0.76
N PRO A 191 -8.65 15.07 -1.06
CA PRO A 191 -8.73 13.87 -0.23
C PRO A 191 -7.36 13.15 -0.21
N PRO A 192 -6.69 13.02 0.95
CA PRO A 192 -5.28 12.70 1.01
C PRO A 192 -4.99 11.27 0.52
N GLY A 193 -4.15 11.16 -0.51
CA GLY A 193 -3.46 9.91 -0.83
C GLY A 193 -2.46 9.51 0.26
N LEU A 194 -1.77 8.38 0.07
CA LEU A 194 -0.74 7.92 1.03
C LEU A 194 0.29 9.03 1.34
N PRO A 195 0.61 9.30 2.63
CA PRO A 195 1.64 10.27 3.00
C PRO A 195 3.00 9.90 2.38
N GLY A 196 3.81 10.90 2.03
CA GLY A 196 5.09 10.70 1.32
C GLY A 196 6.01 9.66 1.97
N PHE A 197 6.14 9.69 3.31
CA PHE A 197 6.90 8.69 4.07
C PHE A 197 6.37 7.26 3.90
N VAL A 198 5.04 7.07 3.86
CA VAL A 198 4.43 5.73 3.65
C VAL A 198 4.69 5.23 2.22
N ARG A 199 4.71 6.14 1.24
CA ARG A 199 5.09 5.82 -0.16
C ARG A 199 6.57 5.45 -0.26
N PHE A 200 7.45 6.17 0.43
CA PHE A 200 8.87 5.84 0.52
C PHE A 200 9.12 4.47 1.19
N LEU A 201 8.46 4.19 2.32
CA LEU A 201 8.52 2.86 2.95
C LEU A 201 8.04 1.75 2.00
N PHE A 202 6.95 1.97 1.28
CA PHE A 202 6.45 1.02 0.28
C PHE A 202 7.47 0.79 -0.84
N PHE A 203 8.10 1.84 -1.36
CA PHE A 203 9.14 1.70 -2.39
C PHE A 203 10.43 1.04 -1.89
N GLY A 204 10.83 1.26 -0.64
CA GLY A 204 11.99 0.56 -0.05
C GLY A 204 11.72 -0.94 0.14
N MET A 205 10.53 -1.29 0.66
CA MET A 205 10.10 -2.70 0.78
C MET A 205 9.95 -3.37 -0.60
N HIS A 206 9.50 -2.63 -1.61
CA HIS A 206 9.43 -3.08 -3.00
C HIS A 206 10.84 -3.28 -3.59
N GLY A 207 11.80 -2.40 -3.31
CA GLY A 207 13.19 -2.55 -3.75
C GLY A 207 13.87 -3.80 -3.18
N PHE A 208 13.56 -4.19 -1.94
CA PHE A 208 13.96 -5.50 -1.41
C PHE A 208 13.33 -6.67 -2.17
N LEU A 209 12.03 -6.58 -2.50
CA LEU A 209 11.34 -7.62 -3.27
C LEU A 209 11.96 -7.78 -4.67
N ASP A 210 12.28 -6.65 -5.34
CA ASP A 210 12.90 -6.65 -6.66
C ASP A 210 14.30 -7.25 -6.63
N GLU A 211 15.15 -6.87 -5.68
CA GLU A 211 16.50 -7.44 -5.54
C GLU A 211 16.45 -8.94 -5.22
N VAL A 212 15.56 -9.36 -4.32
CA VAL A 212 15.42 -10.79 -3.96
C VAL A 212 14.91 -11.61 -5.15
N ILE A 213 14.00 -11.06 -5.97
CA ILE A 213 13.56 -11.72 -7.22
C ILE A 213 14.70 -11.73 -8.25
N PHE A 214 15.38 -10.60 -8.48
CA PHE A 214 16.46 -10.47 -9.44
C PHE A 214 17.63 -11.42 -9.11
N THR A 215 18.13 -11.38 -7.87
CA THR A 215 19.23 -12.26 -7.44
C THR A 215 18.85 -13.73 -7.39
N SER A 216 17.59 -14.07 -7.07
CA SER A 216 17.07 -15.44 -7.16
C SER A 216 17.05 -15.96 -8.60
N ILE A 217 16.56 -15.15 -9.56
CA ILE A 217 16.58 -15.49 -10.99
C ILE A 217 18.03 -15.55 -11.51
N PHE A 218 18.90 -14.63 -11.09
CA PHE A 218 20.30 -14.62 -11.48
C PHE A 218 21.05 -15.86 -11.00
N ASN A 219 20.87 -16.26 -9.73
CA ASN A 219 21.41 -17.51 -9.18
C ASN A 219 20.86 -18.74 -9.91
N LEU A 220 19.57 -18.75 -10.27
CA LEU A 220 18.95 -19.84 -11.03
C LEU A 220 19.51 -19.94 -12.46
N VAL A 221 19.69 -18.82 -13.16
CA VAL A 221 20.12 -18.80 -14.57
C VAL A 221 21.63 -19.01 -14.71
N GLU A 222 22.45 -18.28 -13.95
CA GLU A 222 23.91 -18.28 -14.13
C GLU A 222 24.61 -19.39 -13.32
N LYS A 223 24.05 -19.81 -12.19
CA LYS A 223 24.63 -20.83 -11.30
C LYS A 223 23.83 -22.14 -11.26
N SER A 224 22.70 -22.23 -11.98
CA SER A 224 21.76 -23.36 -11.93
C SER A 224 21.21 -23.66 -10.53
N ASP A 225 21.21 -22.68 -9.61
CA ASP A 225 20.82 -22.88 -8.21
C ASP A 225 19.30 -23.01 -8.07
N ARG A 226 18.84 -24.23 -7.76
CA ARG A 226 17.42 -24.57 -7.58
C ARG A 226 16.87 -24.22 -6.19
N THR A 227 17.67 -23.72 -5.26
CA THR A 227 17.17 -23.22 -3.95
C THR A 227 16.35 -21.94 -4.09
N LEU A 228 16.48 -21.23 -5.22
CA LEU A 228 15.86 -19.92 -5.48
C LEU A 228 16.21 -18.87 -4.40
N SER A 229 17.34 -19.01 -3.71
CA SER A 229 17.78 -18.04 -2.70
C SER A 229 18.09 -16.68 -3.33
N GLY A 230 17.43 -15.64 -2.81
CA GLY A 230 17.70 -14.25 -3.15
C GLY A 230 18.37 -13.52 -1.99
N HIS A 231 19.27 -12.60 -2.31
CA HIS A 231 20.08 -11.85 -1.36
C HIS A 231 19.97 -10.36 -1.65
N THR A 232 20.04 -9.53 -0.61
CA THR A 232 20.00 -8.08 -0.75
C THR A 232 20.76 -7.40 0.38
N SER A 233 21.24 -6.18 0.17
CA SER A 233 21.87 -5.38 1.22
C SER A 233 20.82 -4.46 1.86
N LEU A 234 20.94 -4.11 3.15
CA LEU A 234 20.04 -3.08 3.73
C LEU A 234 20.13 -1.73 2.99
N TRP A 235 21.23 -1.45 2.28
CA TRP A 235 21.37 -0.26 1.43
C TRP A 235 20.44 -0.28 0.22
N SER A 236 20.08 -1.45 -0.32
CA SER A 236 19.17 -1.61 -1.46
C SER A 236 17.78 -1.00 -1.16
N PHE A 237 17.31 -1.04 0.10
CA PHE A 237 16.08 -0.33 0.53
C PHE A 237 16.17 1.18 0.30
N LEU A 238 17.31 1.79 0.64
CA LEU A 238 17.53 3.22 0.49
C LEU A 238 17.77 3.59 -0.97
N MET A 239 18.63 2.87 -1.69
CA MET A 239 18.99 3.17 -3.08
C MET A 239 17.81 3.02 -4.03
N TYR A 240 17.11 1.88 -3.99
CA TYR A 240 15.96 1.63 -4.86
C TYR A 240 14.69 2.31 -4.36
N GLY A 241 14.47 2.37 -3.05
CA GLY A 241 13.32 3.07 -2.46
C GLY A 241 13.33 4.58 -2.75
N SER A 242 14.51 5.21 -2.74
CA SER A 242 14.66 6.61 -3.17
C SER A 242 14.53 6.77 -4.69
N CYS A 243 15.13 5.87 -5.49
CA CYS A 243 14.96 5.87 -6.95
C CYS A 243 13.48 5.86 -7.33
N SER A 244 12.73 4.85 -6.89
CA SER A 244 11.31 4.68 -7.19
C SER A 244 10.45 5.81 -6.62
N PHE A 245 10.80 6.38 -5.45
CA PHE A 245 10.12 7.56 -4.91
C PHE A 245 10.33 8.83 -5.77
N VAL A 246 11.51 9.02 -6.36
CA VAL A 246 11.78 10.14 -7.29
C VAL A 246 11.14 9.89 -8.66
N VAL A 247 11.21 8.66 -9.18
CA VAL A 247 10.51 8.24 -10.40
C VAL A 247 8.99 8.41 -10.25
N GLU A 248 8.41 8.23 -9.06
CA GLU A 248 7.02 8.60 -8.81
C GLU A 248 6.76 10.12 -8.97
N LYS A 249 7.64 11.00 -8.48
CA LYS A 249 7.45 12.45 -8.64
C LYS A 249 7.59 12.86 -10.11
N LEU A 250 8.49 12.19 -10.83
CA LEU A 250 8.63 12.33 -12.27
C LEU A 250 7.39 11.82 -13.02
N TYR A 251 6.83 10.66 -12.66
CA TYR A 251 5.54 10.17 -13.15
C TYR A 251 4.46 11.23 -12.94
N LEU A 252 4.33 11.77 -11.72
CA LEU A 252 3.29 12.76 -11.40
C LEU A 252 3.41 14.00 -12.29
N HIS A 253 4.62 14.53 -12.47
CA HIS A 253 4.85 15.70 -13.31
C HIS A 253 4.63 15.42 -14.80
N LEU A 254 5.18 14.33 -15.34
CA LEU A 254 5.06 14.01 -16.77
C LEU A 254 3.62 13.60 -17.15
N HIS A 255 2.95 12.83 -16.31
CA HIS A 255 1.57 12.40 -16.54
C HIS A 255 0.57 13.55 -16.37
N PHE A 256 0.57 14.22 -15.21
CA PHE A 256 -0.47 15.21 -14.91
C PHE A 256 -0.14 16.62 -15.42
N SER A 257 1.08 17.13 -15.17
CA SER A 257 1.45 18.50 -15.58
C SER A 257 1.71 18.61 -17.08
N ARG A 258 2.26 17.56 -17.72
CA ARG A 258 2.57 17.56 -19.16
C ARG A 258 1.65 16.71 -20.03
N GLY A 259 0.79 15.86 -19.46
CA GLY A 259 -0.15 15.03 -20.23
C GLY A 259 0.52 13.94 -21.08
N TRP A 260 1.76 13.55 -20.79
CA TRP A 260 2.52 12.59 -21.59
C TRP A 260 2.04 11.16 -21.33
N GLY A 261 1.77 10.39 -22.39
CA GLY A 261 1.49 8.95 -22.30
C GLY A 261 2.73 8.11 -21.98
N THR A 262 2.53 6.89 -21.46
CA THR A 262 3.56 5.99 -20.91
C THR A 262 4.81 5.86 -21.80
N TRP A 263 4.65 5.65 -23.11
CA TRP A 263 5.77 5.54 -24.07
C TRP A 263 6.70 6.77 -24.14
N ARG A 264 6.21 7.97 -23.80
CA ARG A 264 7.05 9.19 -23.70
C ARG A 264 7.68 9.38 -22.32
N ARG A 265 7.19 8.68 -21.29
CA ARG A 265 7.73 8.73 -19.92
C ARG A 265 8.86 7.71 -19.73
N LEU A 266 8.69 6.50 -20.29
CA LEU A 266 9.63 5.39 -20.24
C LEU A 266 11.10 5.76 -20.51
N PRO A 267 11.45 6.47 -21.62
CA PRO A 267 12.85 6.82 -21.89
C PRO A 267 13.46 7.71 -20.80
N ILE A 268 12.68 8.62 -20.20
CA ILE A 268 13.18 9.46 -19.10
C ILE A 268 13.35 8.64 -17.82
N TYR A 269 12.45 7.69 -17.52
CA TYR A 269 12.64 6.77 -16.39
C TYR A 269 13.92 5.95 -16.55
N ILE A 270 14.18 5.39 -17.74
CA ILE A 270 15.38 4.58 -18.03
C ILE A 270 16.65 5.43 -17.93
N CYS A 271 16.68 6.62 -18.52
CA CYS A 271 17.82 7.54 -18.37
C CYS A 271 18.04 7.96 -16.91
N PHE A 272 16.97 8.18 -16.14
CA PHE A 272 17.08 8.48 -14.72
C PHE A 272 17.62 7.27 -13.92
N ILE A 273 17.12 6.06 -14.17
CA ILE A 273 17.57 4.83 -13.51
C ILE A 273 19.07 4.61 -13.77
N TYR A 274 19.53 4.66 -15.02
CA TYR A 274 20.96 4.54 -15.33
C TYR A 274 21.81 5.63 -14.68
N THR A 275 21.31 6.87 -14.63
CA THR A 275 22.00 7.98 -13.93
C THR A 275 22.07 7.74 -12.42
N TRP A 276 21.01 7.16 -11.84
CA TRP A 276 20.93 6.85 -10.40
C TRP A 276 21.83 5.68 -10.01
N GLU A 277 21.78 4.58 -10.78
CA GLU A 277 22.65 3.40 -10.67
C GLU A 277 24.13 3.82 -10.77
N PHE A 278 24.49 4.58 -11.82
CA PHE A 278 25.85 5.09 -12.00
C PHE A 278 26.31 6.01 -10.86
N SER A 279 25.43 6.90 -10.36
CA SER A 279 25.75 7.81 -9.25
C SER A 279 26.01 7.05 -7.95
N TRP A 280 25.16 6.08 -7.58
CA TRP A 280 25.37 5.25 -6.41
C TRP A 280 26.58 4.32 -6.57
N GLY A 281 26.81 3.78 -7.77
CA GLY A 281 28.00 2.99 -8.08
C GLY A 281 29.30 3.78 -7.89
N LEU A 282 29.34 5.03 -8.36
CA LEU A 282 30.49 5.94 -8.13
C LEU A 282 30.69 6.23 -6.64
N VAL A 283 29.62 6.55 -5.90
CA VAL A 283 29.70 6.85 -4.46
C VAL A 283 30.16 5.63 -3.67
N LEU A 284 29.54 4.46 -3.89
CA LEU A 284 29.91 3.23 -3.18
C LEU A 284 31.33 2.75 -3.52
N ARG A 285 31.81 2.99 -4.75
CA ARG A 285 33.18 2.66 -5.16
C ARG A 285 34.23 3.52 -4.44
N GLN A 286 33.89 4.69 -3.92
CA GLN A 286 34.78 5.48 -3.04
C GLN A 286 34.98 4.85 -1.64
N PHE A 287 34.09 3.93 -1.24
CA PHE A 287 34.10 3.28 0.08
C PHE A 287 34.36 1.76 -0.01
N ASP A 288 34.83 1.26 -1.16
CA ASP A 288 34.97 -0.18 -1.46
C ASP A 288 33.70 -1.02 -1.20
N ALA A 289 32.54 -0.37 -1.36
CA ALA A 289 31.22 -0.91 -1.01
C ALA A 289 30.31 -1.16 -2.23
N CYS A 290 30.84 -0.99 -3.45
CA CYS A 290 30.07 -1.16 -4.69
C CYS A 290 29.89 -2.66 -4.99
N SER A 291 28.68 -3.18 -4.78
CA SER A 291 28.32 -4.57 -5.11
C SER A 291 28.13 -4.83 -6.62
N TRP A 292 28.05 -3.77 -7.42
CA TRP A 292 27.87 -3.86 -8.87
C TRP A 292 29.22 -3.79 -9.59
N ASP A 293 29.57 -4.85 -10.30
CA ASP A 293 30.65 -4.86 -11.29
C ASP A 293 30.19 -5.57 -12.57
N TYR A 294 29.84 -4.76 -13.58
CA TYR A 294 29.42 -5.21 -14.91
C TYR A 294 30.59 -5.19 -15.92
N SER A 295 31.85 -5.08 -15.48
CA SER A 295 33.02 -5.01 -16.38
C SER A 295 33.15 -6.23 -17.32
N HIS A 296 32.56 -7.37 -16.93
CA HIS A 296 32.52 -8.61 -17.70
C HIS A 296 31.42 -8.64 -18.79
N TYR A 297 30.44 -7.72 -18.77
CA TYR A 297 29.40 -7.64 -19.81
C TYR A 297 29.80 -6.66 -20.93
N PRO A 298 29.42 -6.96 -22.20
CA PRO A 298 29.62 -6.03 -23.31
C PRO A 298 28.71 -4.80 -23.15
N HIS A 299 29.17 -3.65 -23.65
CA HIS A 299 28.49 -2.36 -23.52
C HIS A 299 28.26 -1.91 -22.05
N ASN A 300 29.18 -2.28 -21.15
CA ASN A 300 29.26 -1.66 -19.83
C ASN A 300 29.93 -0.27 -19.92
N PHE A 301 29.64 0.59 -18.94
CA PHE A 301 30.31 1.88 -18.76
C PHE A 301 30.94 1.95 -17.37
N MET A 302 32.27 2.05 -17.33
CA MET A 302 33.11 2.00 -16.11
C MET A 302 32.87 0.75 -15.23
N GLY A 303 32.28 -0.33 -15.75
CA GLY A 303 31.79 -1.46 -14.98
C GLY A 303 30.63 -1.14 -14.02
N LEU A 304 30.06 0.07 -14.04
CA LEU A 304 29.04 0.52 -13.08
C LEU A 304 27.61 0.42 -13.60
N ILE A 305 27.42 0.48 -14.92
CA ILE A 305 26.14 0.25 -15.60
C ILE A 305 26.36 -0.59 -16.86
N THR A 306 25.34 -1.31 -17.32
CA THR A 306 25.39 -2.04 -18.61
C THR A 306 24.15 -1.82 -19.47
N LEU A 307 24.36 -1.54 -20.77
CA LEU A 307 23.27 -1.44 -21.75
C LEU A 307 22.59 -2.80 -22.02
N LEU A 308 23.22 -3.91 -21.63
CA LEU A 308 22.61 -5.25 -21.72
C LEU A 308 21.33 -5.38 -20.86
N TYR A 309 21.23 -4.61 -19.76
CA TYR A 309 20.07 -4.63 -18.86
C TYR A 309 18.92 -3.72 -19.31
N LEU A 310 19.05 -3.01 -20.44
CA LEU A 310 18.01 -2.15 -21.00
C LEU A 310 16.62 -2.82 -21.12
N PRO A 311 16.48 -4.10 -21.56
CA PRO A 311 15.17 -4.77 -21.57
C PRO A 311 14.56 -4.93 -20.18
N GLY A 312 15.40 -5.20 -19.17
CA GLY A 312 14.99 -5.25 -17.76
C GLY A 312 14.50 -3.89 -17.27
N TRP A 313 15.23 -2.82 -17.58
CA TRP A 313 14.83 -1.45 -17.23
C TRP A 313 13.57 -0.97 -17.96
N VAL A 314 13.30 -1.43 -19.19
CA VAL A 314 12.01 -1.19 -19.87
C VAL A 314 10.87 -1.88 -19.11
N CYS A 315 11.04 -3.15 -18.74
CA CYS A 315 10.03 -3.90 -17.97
C CYS A 315 9.78 -3.28 -16.58
N LEU A 316 10.84 -2.92 -15.85
CA LEU A 316 10.73 -2.28 -14.55
C LEU A 316 10.12 -0.87 -14.66
N SER A 317 10.43 -0.11 -15.72
CA SER A 317 9.82 1.19 -16.00
C SER A 317 8.32 1.09 -16.27
N LEU A 318 7.87 0.08 -17.03
CA LEU A 318 6.43 -0.22 -17.21
C LEU A 318 5.77 -0.63 -15.90
N TYR A 319 6.44 -1.46 -15.10
CA TYR A 319 5.93 -1.90 -13.81
C TYR A 319 5.77 -0.75 -12.81
N GLN A 320 6.77 0.12 -12.69
CA GLN A 320 6.75 1.30 -11.82
C GLN A 320 5.72 2.34 -12.29
N ASP A 321 5.48 2.46 -13.60
CA ASP A 321 4.40 3.28 -14.17
C ASP A 321 3.02 2.73 -13.78
N MET A 322 2.81 1.41 -13.87
CA MET A 322 1.59 0.74 -13.40
C MET A 322 1.41 0.89 -11.88
N LEU A 323 2.48 0.67 -11.10
CA LEU A 323 2.46 0.72 -9.65
C LEU A 323 2.17 2.12 -9.12
N SER A 324 2.72 3.16 -9.76
CA SER A 324 2.40 4.56 -9.49
C SER A 324 0.91 4.86 -9.70
N ASN A 325 0.30 4.37 -10.79
CA ASN A 325 -1.14 4.47 -11.03
C ASN A 325 -1.97 3.77 -9.92
N VAL A 326 -1.53 2.61 -9.45
CA VAL A 326 -2.20 1.86 -8.35
C VAL A 326 -2.10 2.60 -7.02
N LEU A 327 -0.89 3.05 -6.65
CA LEU A 327 -0.61 3.77 -5.40
C LEU A 327 -1.37 5.09 -5.26
N LEU A 328 -1.87 5.68 -6.35
CA LEU A 328 -2.70 6.89 -6.34
C LEU A 328 -4.18 6.59 -6.09
N ARG A 329 -4.65 5.37 -6.36
CA ARG A 329 -6.01 4.91 -6.05
C ARG A 329 -6.16 4.48 -4.59
N ILE A 330 -5.06 4.21 -3.89
CA ILE A 330 -5.07 3.87 -2.47
C ILE A 330 -5.11 5.15 -1.63
N LYS A 331 -6.12 5.25 -0.75
CA LYS A 331 -6.30 6.33 0.23
C LYS A 331 -6.25 5.76 1.65
N CYS A 332 -5.81 6.56 2.60
CA CYS A 332 -5.77 6.19 4.01
C CYS A 332 -6.87 6.94 4.78
N THR A 333 -7.85 6.22 5.34
CA THR A 333 -8.87 6.82 6.19
C THR A 333 -8.27 7.17 7.56
N LYS A 334 -8.31 8.44 7.95
CA LYS A 334 -8.06 8.85 9.34
C LYS A 334 -9.11 8.20 10.25
N ASP A 335 -8.70 7.69 11.41
CA ASP A 335 -9.67 7.25 12.44
C ASP A 335 -10.51 8.49 12.84
N VAL A 336 -11.82 8.47 12.57
CA VAL A 336 -12.76 9.30 13.33
C VAL A 336 -12.73 8.75 14.75
N LYS A 337 -11.98 9.42 15.65
CA LYS A 337 -11.92 9.03 17.05
C LYS A 337 -13.33 9.12 17.65
N GLY A 338 -13.84 8.02 18.15
CA GLY A 338 -15.05 8.04 18.98
C GLY A 338 -14.76 8.82 20.27
N LEU A 339 -15.35 10.01 20.39
CA LEU A 339 -15.41 10.80 21.63
C LEU A 339 -16.52 11.87 21.57
N SER A 340 -17.69 11.48 21.04
CA SER A 340 -18.93 12.25 21.04
C SER A 340 -20.10 11.28 21.22
N GLY A 341 -20.67 11.20 22.41
CA GLY A 341 -21.75 10.24 22.72
C GLY A 341 -21.91 9.83 24.18
N GLU A 342 -20.89 9.97 25.04
CA GLU A 342 -20.98 9.72 26.49
C GLU A 342 -20.76 11.00 27.31
N ARG A 343 -21.74 11.91 27.20
CA ARG A 343 -22.06 12.95 28.20
C ARG A 343 -23.41 13.55 27.84
N GLY A 344 -24.47 13.29 28.61
CA GLY A 344 -25.82 13.73 28.25
C GLY A 344 -26.89 13.53 29.32
N GLU A 345 -27.04 12.33 29.90
CA GLU A 345 -28.20 11.99 30.75
C GLU A 345 -27.82 11.47 32.15
N VAL A 346 -27.16 12.30 32.96
CA VAL A 346 -27.06 12.08 34.42
C VAL A 346 -27.12 13.42 35.19
N ASN A 347 -28.28 14.09 35.17
CA ASN A 347 -28.79 14.83 36.34
C ASN A 347 -30.23 15.31 36.17
N GLY A 348 -30.99 15.34 37.27
CA GLY A 348 -32.43 15.64 37.29
C GLY A 348 -33.29 14.41 37.00
N GLN A 349 -34.37 14.11 37.73
CA GLN A 349 -35.01 14.85 38.83
C GLN A 349 -35.58 13.86 39.86
N LEU A 350 -34.91 13.72 41.01
CA LEU A 350 -35.42 12.97 42.16
C LEU A 350 -36.31 13.88 43.01
N GLU A 351 -37.56 14.11 42.59
CA GLU A 351 -38.52 14.82 43.44
C GLU A 351 -39.37 13.89 44.31
N SER A 352 -39.62 14.37 45.53
CA SER A 352 -40.10 13.58 46.64
C SER A 352 -41.61 13.36 46.61
N LYS A 353 -42.05 12.17 47.05
CA LYS A 353 -43.44 11.95 47.45
C LYS A 353 -43.82 12.94 48.56
N LYS A 354 -44.75 13.86 48.28
CA LYS A 354 -45.60 14.47 49.30
C LYS A 354 -47.05 14.10 49.05
N LYS A 355 -47.79 13.91 50.15
CA LYS A 355 -49.23 13.63 50.16
C LYS A 355 -50.00 14.85 49.69
N LEU A 356 -51.15 14.62 49.07
CA LEU A 356 -52.37 15.33 49.45
C LEU A 356 -53.48 14.30 49.76
N LEU A 357 -54.56 14.78 50.36
CA LEU A 357 -55.80 14.04 50.61
C LEU A 357 -56.67 14.00 49.35
#